data_AF-A0A252CQA7-F1
#
_entry.id   AF-A0A252CQA7-F1
#
_cell.length_a   1.000
_cell.length_b   1.000
_cell.length_c   1.000
_cell.angle_alpha   90.00
_cell.angle_beta   90.00
_cell.angle_gamma   90.00
#
_symmetry.space_group_name_H-M   'P 1'
#
loop_
_entity.id
_entity.type
_entity.pdbx_description
1 polymer ?
#
loop_
_entity_poly.entity_id
_entity_poly.type
_entity_poly.pdbx_seq_one_letter_code
_entity_poly.pdbx_strand_id
1 'polypeptide(L)'
;MEMITTIEVELILKYSRSLRNIVVKRLDSPTISFELTSDSTIGNCAIEVLDTLPRILDKDGYPRLDLLNFRLRNRTECLQVQSGQKVLVEKIRIKNLPLLS
;
A
#
# COMPACT_ATOMS: atom_id res chain seq x y z
N MET A 1 -0.97 20.70 -9.83
CA MET A 1 -1.09 20.90 -8.37
C MET A 1 -0.77 19.58 -7.71
N GLU A 2 0.33 19.49 -6.97
CA GLU A 2 0.67 18.27 -6.22
C GLU A 2 -0.20 18.23 -4.97
N MET A 3 -1.04 17.21 -4.83
CA MET A 3 -1.86 17.00 -3.64
C MET A 3 -1.24 15.89 -2.81
N ILE A 4 -0.81 16.22 -1.60
CA ILE A 4 -0.45 15.24 -0.58
C ILE A 4 -1.76 14.77 0.04
N THR A 5 -2.01 13.46 0.00
CA THR A 5 -3.27 12.87 0.48
C THR A 5 -3.00 11.62 1.33
N THR A 6 -4.09 11.06 1.84
CA THR A 6 -4.16 9.73 2.43
C THR A 6 -5.04 8.81 1.58
N ILE A 7 -4.85 7.49 1.67
CA ILE A 7 -5.74 6.46 1.10
C ILE A 7 -6.07 5.41 2.15
N GLU A 8 -7.30 4.90 2.15
CA GLU A 8 -7.70 3.80 3.03
C GLU A 8 -7.31 2.45 2.43
N VAL A 9 -6.70 1.60 3.25
CA VAL A 9 -6.30 0.25 2.87
C VAL A 9 -6.65 -0.77 3.94
N GLU A 10 -6.89 -2.00 3.51
CA GLU A 10 -7.06 -3.17 4.37
C GLU A 10 -5.82 -4.06 4.25
N LEU A 11 -5.28 -4.50 5.38
CA LEU A 11 -4.13 -5.41 5.43
C LEU A 11 -4.57 -6.85 5.08
N ILE A 12 -3.96 -7.46 4.06
CA ILE A 12 -4.35 -8.79 3.51
C ILE A 12 -3.30 -9.88 3.84
N LEU A 13 -2.40 -9.60 4.77
CA LEU A 13 -1.16 -10.36 5.02
C LEU A 13 -1.24 -11.88 4.86
N LYS A 14 -0.43 -12.40 3.92
CA LYS A 14 0.08 -13.77 3.87
C LYS A 14 1.50 -13.76 3.27
N TYR A 15 2.55 -13.58 4.08
CA TYR A 15 3.93 -13.88 3.66
C TYR A 15 4.89 -14.19 4.83
N SER A 16 5.98 -14.89 4.46
CA SER A 16 7.07 -15.41 5.30
C SER A 16 7.73 -14.34 6.19
N ARG A 17 7.99 -14.71 7.45
CA ARG A 17 8.53 -13.87 8.54
C ARG A 17 9.81 -13.08 8.18
N SER A 18 10.53 -13.42 7.12
CA SER A 18 11.82 -12.80 6.76
C SER A 18 11.69 -11.47 6.00
N LEU A 19 10.52 -11.17 5.42
CA LEU A 19 10.36 -10.00 4.56
C LEU A 19 9.73 -8.83 5.32
N ARG A 20 10.29 -7.63 5.16
CA ARG A 20 9.76 -6.36 5.69
C ARG A 20 8.56 -5.84 4.87
N ASN A 21 7.78 -6.75 4.30
CA ASN A 21 6.75 -6.44 3.32
C ASN A 21 5.37 -6.69 3.92
N ILE A 22 4.44 -5.79 3.63
CA ILE A 22 3.03 -5.92 3.94
C ILE A 22 2.21 -5.82 2.66
N VAL A 23 1.18 -6.66 2.58
CA VAL A 23 0.27 -6.68 1.44
C VAL A 23 -1.03 -6.05 1.87
N VAL A 24 -1.50 -5.09 1.09
CA VAL A 24 -2.73 -4.36 1.39
C VAL A 24 -3.64 -4.32 0.18
N LYS A 25 -4.93 -4.23 0.42
CA LYS A 25 -5.96 -3.96 -0.58
C LYS A 25 -6.44 -2.54 -0.39
N ARG A 26 -6.48 -1.75 -1.47
CA ARG A 26 -7.08 -0.42 -1.42
C ARG A 26 -8.60 -0.55 -1.23
N LEU A 27 -9.15 0.26 -0.35
CA LEU A 27 -10.61 0.29 -0.10
C LEU A 27 -11.32 1.35 -0.94
N ASP A 28 -10.62 2.42 -1.34
CA ASP A 28 -11.19 3.51 -2.14
C ASP A 28 -11.08 3.27 -3.65
N SER A 29 -12.10 3.73 -4.39
CA SER A 29 -12.12 3.89 -5.86
C SER A 29 -12.20 5.40 -6.19
N PRO A 30 -11.44 5.95 -7.15
CA PRO A 30 -10.91 5.30 -8.35
C PRO A 30 -9.39 5.09 -8.36
N THR A 31 -8.94 4.49 -9.48
CA THR A 31 -7.62 4.16 -10.00
C THR A 31 -6.63 5.34 -10.01
N ILE A 32 -6.43 5.96 -8.86
CA ILE A 32 -5.50 7.07 -8.71
C ILE A 32 -4.09 6.48 -8.69
N SER A 33 -3.28 6.87 -9.66
CA SER A 33 -1.83 6.65 -9.63
C SER A 33 -1.24 7.54 -8.56
N PHE A 34 -0.47 6.96 -7.64
CA PHE A 34 0.20 7.71 -6.59
C PHE A 34 1.68 7.32 -6.52
N GLU A 35 2.46 8.17 -5.87
CA GLU A 35 3.81 7.86 -5.43
C GLU A 35 3.95 8.10 -3.93
N LEU A 36 4.91 7.41 -3.34
CA LEU A 36 5.30 7.63 -1.96
C LEU A 36 6.18 8.88 -1.87
N THR A 37 6.01 9.65 -0.80
CA THR A 37 6.98 10.65 -0.35
C THR A 37 8.00 9.99 0.59
N SER A 38 9.07 10.70 0.92
CA SER A 38 10.08 10.22 1.87
C SER A 38 9.56 10.00 3.29
N ASP A 39 8.41 10.58 3.62
CA ASP A 39 7.77 10.54 4.93
C ASP A 39 6.41 9.83 4.93
N SER A 40 6.09 9.07 3.87
CA SER A 40 4.89 8.24 3.82
C SER A 40 4.88 7.17 4.91
N THR A 41 3.70 6.99 5.51
CA THR A 41 3.44 6.07 6.62
C THR A 41 2.23 5.20 6.33
N ILE A 42 2.17 4.02 6.94
CA ILE A 42 0.97 3.18 7.00
C ILE A 42 0.75 2.73 8.44
N GLY A 43 -0.36 3.15 9.06
CA GLY A 43 -0.62 2.86 10.47
C GLY A 43 0.57 3.23 11.39
N ASN A 44 1.14 4.41 11.20
CA ASN A 44 2.35 4.93 11.87
C ASN A 44 3.68 4.22 11.53
N CYS A 45 3.68 3.22 10.66
CA CYS A 45 4.90 2.53 10.23
C CYS A 45 5.51 3.24 9.01
N ALA A 46 6.82 3.51 9.02
CA ALA A 46 7.47 4.20 7.92
C ALA A 46 7.59 3.30 6.68
N ILE A 47 7.18 3.81 5.52
CA ILE A 47 7.28 3.08 4.25
C ILE A 47 8.62 3.40 3.59
N GLU A 48 9.32 2.37 3.16
CA GLU A 48 10.57 2.47 2.40
C GLU A 48 10.29 2.52 0.89
N VAL A 49 9.45 1.61 0.39
CA VAL A 49 9.15 1.50 -1.04
C VAL A 49 7.80 0.82 -1.29
N LEU A 50 7.16 1.16 -2.40
CA LEU A 50 6.04 0.42 -2.96
C LEU A 50 6.57 -0.54 -4.04
N ASP A 51 6.50 -1.85 -3.78
CA ASP A 51 6.84 -2.88 -4.76
C ASP A 51 5.64 -3.05 -5.72
N THR A 52 5.78 -2.56 -6.95
CA THR A 52 4.71 -2.56 -7.96
C THR A 52 4.60 -3.86 -8.77
N LEU A 53 5.58 -4.76 -8.67
CA LEU A 53 5.50 -6.05 -9.35
C LEU A 53 4.50 -6.96 -8.65
N PRO A 54 3.56 -7.59 -9.38
CA PRO A 54 2.61 -8.51 -8.79
C PRO A 54 3.34 -9.73 -8.25
N ARG A 55 3.35 -9.88 -6.92
CA ARG A 55 3.89 -11.06 -6.23
C ARG A 55 2.81 -12.10 -5.90
N ILE A 56 1.55 -11.81 -6.25
CA ILE A 56 0.39 -12.60 -5.90
C ILE A 56 -0.47 -12.77 -7.15
N LEU A 57 -0.78 -14.03 -7.43
CA LEU A 57 -1.73 -14.42 -8.45
C LEU A 57 -3.08 -14.71 -7.80
N ASP A 58 -4.16 -14.51 -8.53
CA ASP A 58 -5.50 -14.94 -8.15
C ASP A 58 -5.67 -16.46 -8.36
N LYS A 59 -6.88 -16.95 -8.10
CA LYS A 59 -7.23 -18.37 -8.25
C LYS A 59 -7.09 -18.88 -9.69
N ASP A 60 -7.17 -17.97 -10.66
CA ASP A 60 -7.14 -18.25 -12.09
C ASP A 60 -5.73 -18.01 -12.68
N GLY A 61 -4.76 -17.63 -11.84
CA GLY A 61 -3.36 -17.41 -12.21
C GLY A 61 -3.04 -15.99 -12.69
N TYR A 62 -3.97 -15.04 -12.61
CA TYR A 62 -3.76 -13.66 -13.04
C TYR A 62 -3.17 -12.79 -11.92
N PRO A 63 -2.31 -11.81 -12.25
CA PRO A 63 -1.83 -10.81 -11.29
C PRO A 63 -2.94 -10.10 -10.51
N ARG A 64 -2.85 -10.08 -9.18
CA ARG A 64 -3.74 -9.30 -8.30
C ARG A 64 -3.35 -7.82 -8.28
N LEU A 65 -3.77 -7.08 -9.30
CA LEU A 65 -3.49 -5.64 -9.45
C LEU A 65 -4.23 -4.75 -8.44
N ASP A 66 -5.23 -5.30 -7.75
CA ASP A 66 -5.94 -4.64 -6.65
C ASP A 66 -5.15 -4.66 -5.32
N LEU A 67 -4.08 -5.45 -5.26
CA LEU A 67 -3.19 -5.54 -4.10
C LEU A 67 -1.92 -4.71 -4.31
N LEU A 68 -1.52 -4.03 -3.24
CA LEU A 68 -0.28 -3.29 -3.16
C LEU A 68 0.66 -3.98 -2.17
N ASN A 69 1.96 -3.94 -2.45
CA ASN A 69 2.98 -4.50 -1.60
C ASN A 69 3.91 -3.38 -1.10
N PHE A 70 3.73 -2.97 0.15
CA PHE A 70 4.58 -1.95 0.77
C PHE A 70 5.71 -2.62 1.54
N ARG A 71 6.92 -2.10 1.37
CA ARG A 71 8.06 -2.43 2.23
C ARG A 71 8.15 -1.42 3.34
N LEU A 72 8.10 -1.88 4.58
CA LEU A 72 8.33 -1.05 5.76
C LEU A 72 9.82 -0.91 6.01
N ARG A 73 10.20 0.21 6.63
CA ARG A 73 11.60 0.49 6.97
C ARG A 73 12.11 -0.49 8.02
N ASN A 74 11.28 -0.83 9.03
CA ASN A 74 11.66 -1.73 10.11
C ASN A 74 10.86 -3.04 10.09
N ARG A 75 11.52 -4.15 10.44
CA ARG A 75 10.88 -5.47 10.46
C ARG A 75 9.91 -5.62 11.63
N THR A 76 10.22 -4.99 12.76
CA THR A 76 9.37 -5.03 13.96
C THR A 76 8.03 -4.33 13.74
N GLU A 77 7.98 -3.30 12.89
CA GLU A 77 6.75 -2.61 12.47
C GLU A 77 5.79 -3.57 11.75
N CYS A 78 6.31 -4.50 10.94
CA CYS A 78 5.47 -5.53 10.29
C CYS A 78 4.75 -6.44 11.29
N LEU A 79 5.27 -6.60 12.51
CA LEU A 79 4.65 -7.43 13.55
C LEU A 79 3.54 -6.68 14.30
N GLN A 80 3.46 -5.36 14.16
CA GLN A 80 2.46 -4.52 14.83
C GLN A 80 1.13 -4.47 14.08
N VAL A 81 1.14 -4.85 12.81
CA VAL A 81 -0.04 -4.82 11.93
C VAL A 81 -0.72 -6.19 11.84
N GLN A 82 -2.04 -6.19 11.73
CA GLN A 82 -2.86 -7.41 11.71
C GLN A 82 -3.61 -7.57 10.38
N SER A 83 -3.84 -8.81 9.94
CA SER A 83 -4.69 -9.08 8.77
C SER A 83 -6.14 -8.63 9.05
N GLY A 84 -6.78 -8.03 8.05
CA GLY A 84 -8.12 -7.43 8.13
C GLY A 84 -8.14 -6.04 8.79
N GLN A 85 -7.02 -5.57 9.34
CA GLN A 85 -6.94 -4.25 9.91
C GLN A 85 -7.01 -3.18 8.81
N LYS A 86 -7.86 -2.18 9.03
CA LYS A 86 -7.97 -1.01 8.16
C LYS A 86 -7.09 0.12 8.69
N VAL A 87 -6.29 0.69 7.81
CA VAL A 87 -5.34 1.77 8.13
C VAL A 87 -5.27 2.75 6.97
N LEU A 88 -4.82 3.97 7.25
CA LEU A 88 -4.50 4.94 6.23
C LEU A 88 -3.04 4.77 5.80
N VAL A 89 -2.80 4.86 4.49
CA VAL A 89 -1.49 5.22 3.96
C VAL A 89 -1.48 6.73 3.82
N GLU A 90 -0.57 7.39 4.53
CA GLU A 90 -0.53 8.84 4.62
C GLU A 90 0.63 9.42 3.81
N LYS A 91 0.48 10.71 3.49
CA LYS A 91 1.48 11.52 2.82
C LYS A 91 1.93 10.90 1.50
N ILE A 92 0.98 10.55 0.64
CA ILE A 92 1.26 10.11 -0.71
C ILE A 92 0.99 11.23 -1.69
N ARG A 93 1.72 11.27 -2.80
CA ARG A 93 1.50 12.25 -3.87
C ARG A 93 0.70 11.61 -5.00
N ILE A 94 -0.39 12.25 -5.42
CA ILE A 94 -1.18 11.78 -6.56
C ILE A 94 -0.51 12.23 -7.88
N LYS A 95 -0.31 11.28 -8.81
CA LYS A 95 0.28 11.51 -10.13
C LYS A 95 -0.72 11.82 -11.23
N ASN A 96 -1.95 11.31 -11.13
CA ASN A 96 -3.01 11.56 -12.12
C ASN A 96 -4.35 11.68 -11.38
N LEU A 97 -4.73 12.91 -11.02
CA LEU A 97 -6.15 13.22 -10.79
C LEU A 97 -6.75 13.34 -12.19
N PRO A 98 -7.74 12.52 -12.59
CA PRO A 98 -8.59 12.93 -13.71
C PRO A 98 -9.11 14.31 -13.34
N LEU A 99 -8.87 15.30 -14.20
CA LEU A 99 -9.48 16.60 -14.05
C LEU A 99 -10.99 16.34 -14.01
N LEU A 100 -11.60 16.47 -12.84
CA LEU A 100 -13.04 16.61 -12.72
C LEU A 100 -13.36 17.96 -13.38
N SER A 101 -13.58 17.91 -14.69
CA SER A 101 -14.16 18.99 -15.50
C SER A 101 -15.63 19.15 -15.18
#